data_AF-A0A7W0UFD8-F1
#
_entry.id   AF-A0A7W0UFD8-F1
#
_cell.length_a   1.000
_cell.length_b   1.000
_cell.length_c   1.000
_cell.angle_alpha   90.00
_cell.angle_beta   90.00
_cell.angle_gamma   90.00
#
_symmetry.space_group_name_H-M   'P 1'
#
loop_
_entity.id
_entity.type
_entity.pdbx_description
1 polymer ?
#
loop_
_entity_poly.entity_id
_entity_poly.type
_entity_poly.pdbx_seq_one_letter_code
_entity_poly.pdbx_strand_id
1 'polypeptide(L)'
;MPISPVLEGQTTYPFVRLNEAARRVEARGVDVIDFGTGDPREATDPLIRQALVDGVRERMGYPLAQGLPELREAIADWTRRRFDV
;
A
#
# COMPACT_ATOMS: atom_id res chain seq x y z
N MET A 1 12.39 -15.83 -24.75
CA MET A 1 11.62 -16.81 -23.95
C MET A 1 10.15 -16.54 -24.18
N PRO A 2 9.32 -17.57 -24.43
CA PRO A 2 7.88 -17.37 -24.49
C PRO A 2 7.37 -16.87 -23.12
N ILE A 3 6.45 -15.92 -23.15
CA ILE A 3 5.78 -15.39 -21.96
C ILE A 3 4.61 -16.32 -21.62
N SER A 4 4.28 -16.46 -20.34
CA SER A 4 3.12 -17.28 -19.92
C SER A 4 1.82 -16.67 -20.46
N PRO A 5 0.87 -17.48 -20.98
CA PRO A 5 -0.43 -16.97 -21.44
C PRO A 5 -1.20 -16.15 -20.39
N VAL A 6 -0.99 -16.43 -19.09
CA VAL A 6 -1.58 -15.66 -17.99
C VAL A 6 -1.08 -14.23 -17.96
N LEU A 7 0.20 -14.01 -18.27
CA LEU A 7 0.81 -12.69 -18.35
C LEU A 7 0.45 -11.98 -19.66
N GLU A 8 0.32 -12.72 -20.76
CA GLU A 8 -0.14 -12.18 -22.04
C GLU A 8 -1.58 -11.65 -21.99
N GLY A 9 -2.43 -12.28 -21.17
CA GLY A 9 -3.81 -11.83 -20.96
C GLY A 9 -3.96 -10.62 -20.03
N GLN A 10 -2.89 -10.13 -19.40
CA GLN A 10 -2.97 -8.95 -18.55
C GLN A 10 -3.05 -7.68 -19.38
N THR A 11 -3.76 -6.68 -18.85
CA THR A 11 -3.84 -5.35 -19.47
C THR A 11 -3.06 -4.33 -18.65
N THR A 12 -2.73 -3.19 -19.27
CA THR A 12 -2.07 -2.09 -18.58
C THR A 12 -2.94 -1.61 -17.42
N TYR A 13 -2.32 -1.46 -16.24
CA TYR A 13 -2.97 -0.88 -15.07
C TYR A 13 -3.56 0.50 -15.42
N PRO A 14 -4.89 0.71 -15.29
CA PRO A 14 -5.55 1.91 -15.81
C PRO A 14 -4.97 3.25 -15.34
N PHE A 15 -4.45 3.31 -14.11
CA PHE A 15 -3.84 4.50 -13.55
C PHE A 15 -2.56 4.93 -14.26
N VAL A 16 -1.83 4.01 -14.90
CA VAL A 16 -0.68 4.38 -15.75
C VAL A 16 -1.14 5.30 -16.87
N ARG A 17 -2.24 4.94 -17.55
CA ARG A 17 -2.80 5.73 -18.66
C ARG A 17 -3.39 7.06 -18.18
N LEU A 18 -4.03 7.06 -17.00
CA LEU A 18 -4.55 8.28 -16.39
C LEU A 18 -3.43 9.24 -16.01
N ASN A 19 -2.35 8.76 -15.39
CA ASN A 19 -1.19 9.56 -15.02
C ASN A 19 -0.49 10.15 -16.26
N GLU A 20 -0.37 9.38 -17.34
CA GLU A 20 0.14 9.90 -18.62
C GLU A 20 -0.77 10.99 -19.21
N ALA A 21 -2.08 10.83 -19.12
CA ALA A 21 -3.04 11.84 -19.58
C ALA A 21 -2.98 13.12 -18.73
N ALA A 22 -2.91 12.98 -17.41
CA ALA A 22 -2.71 14.09 -16.48
C ALA A 22 -1.43 14.86 -16.82
N ARG A 23 -0.30 14.17 -16.96
CA ARG A 23 0.99 14.80 -17.35
C ARG A 23 0.92 15.55 -18.68
N ARG A 24 0.21 15.02 -19.69
CA ARG A 24 0.01 15.72 -20.98
C ARG A 24 -0.85 16.98 -20.83
N VAL A 25 -1.78 17.01 -19.87
CA VAL A 25 -2.62 18.17 -19.58
C VAL A 25 -1.83 19.21 -18.79
N GLU A 26 -1.10 18.80 -17.75
CA GLU A 26 -0.20 19.63 -16.94
C GLU A 26 0.87 20.31 -17.81
N ALA A 27 1.47 19.59 -18.77
CA ALA A 27 2.46 20.15 -19.68
C ALA A 27 1.92 21.29 -20.58
N ARG A 28 0.59 21.44 -20.68
CA ARG A 28 -0.08 22.54 -21.38
C ARG A 28 -0.41 23.72 -20.44
N GLY A 29 0.07 23.68 -19.20
CA GLY A 29 -0.17 24.71 -18.18
C GLY A 29 -1.55 24.63 -17.52
N VAL A 30 -2.26 23.51 -17.68
CA VAL A 30 -3.55 23.29 -17.03
C VAL A 30 -3.33 22.67 -15.66
N ASP A 31 -3.89 23.27 -14.62
CA ASP A 31 -3.90 22.71 -13.28
C ASP A 31 -4.81 21.46 -13.23
N VAL A 32 -4.23 20.32 -12.85
CA VAL A 32 -4.94 19.04 -12.79
C VAL A 32 -5.24 18.70 -11.34
N ILE A 33 -6.53 18.60 -11.02
CA ILE A 33 -6.98 18.18 -9.70
C ILE A 33 -7.24 16.68 -9.74
N ASP A 34 -6.38 15.92 -9.05
CA ASP A 34 -6.49 14.46 -8.99
C ASP A 34 -7.48 14.01 -7.89
N PHE A 35 -8.57 13.40 -8.34
CA PHE A 35 -9.57 12.69 -7.53
C PHE A 35 -9.57 11.18 -7.79
N GLY A 36 -8.64 10.66 -8.59
CA GLY A 36 -8.53 9.25 -8.95
C GLY A 36 -7.72 8.45 -7.94
N THR A 37 -6.66 9.02 -7.37
CA THR A 37 -5.79 8.32 -6.41
C THR A 37 -6.54 8.02 -5.10
N GLY A 38 -6.58 6.74 -4.72
CA GLY A 38 -7.30 6.24 -3.54
C GLY A 38 -6.48 6.22 -2.23
N ASP A 39 -5.24 6.70 -2.27
CA ASP A 39 -4.39 6.76 -1.07
C ASP A 39 -4.80 7.93 -0.17
N PRO A 40 -4.84 7.74 1.16
CA PRO A 40 -5.08 8.83 2.10
C PRO A 40 -3.98 9.89 2.00
N ARG A 41 -4.36 11.16 2.24
CA ARG A 41 -3.41 12.29 2.26
C ARG A 41 -2.86 12.57 3.65
N GLU A 42 -3.53 12.04 4.67
CA GLU A 42 -3.19 12.18 6.07
C GLU A 42 -1.86 11.49 6.38
N ALA A 43 -1.05 12.12 7.23
CA ALA A 43 0.17 11.50 7.71
C ALA A 43 -0.15 10.23 8.51
N THR A 44 0.67 9.19 8.36
CA THR A 44 0.62 8.02 9.23
C THR A 44 0.79 8.44 10.70
N ASP A 45 -0.03 7.86 11.58
CA ASP A 45 -0.02 8.16 13.01
C ASP A 45 1.41 8.08 13.59
N PRO A 46 1.87 9.10 14.34
CA PRO A 46 3.20 9.10 14.95
C PRO A 46 3.50 7.84 15.79
N LEU A 47 2.51 7.25 16.44
CA LEU A 47 2.67 6.03 17.23
C LEU A 47 3.07 4.84 16.36
N ILE A 48 2.48 4.70 15.17
CA ILE A 48 2.83 3.63 14.21
C ILE A 48 4.26 3.84 13.72
N ARG A 49 4.63 5.08 13.40
CA ARG A 49 5.98 5.44 12.96
C ARG A 49 7.01 5.16 14.05
N GLN A 50 6.69 5.47 15.30
CA GLN A 50 7.57 5.20 16.45
C GLN A 50 7.72 3.69 16.69
N ALA A 51 6.63 2.92 16.63
CA ALA A 51 6.68 1.46 16.78
C ALA A 51 7.59 0.80 15.73
N LEU A 52 7.61 1.32 14.51
CA LEU A 52 8.57 0.88 13.48
C LEU A 52 10.02 1.18 13.91
N VAL A 53 10.30 2.42 14.34
CA VAL A 53 11.64 2.83 14.79
C VAL A 53 12.11 1.95 15.94
N ASP A 54 11.27 1.74 16.94
CA ASP A 54 11.59 0.94 18.13
C ASP A 54 11.75 -0.56 17.80
N GLY A 55 11.06 -1.04 16.76
CA GLY A 55 11.10 -2.43 16.31
C GLY A 55 12.32 -2.80 15.47
N VAL A 56 13.01 -1.81 14.89
CA VAL A 56 14.20 -2.04 14.05
C VAL A 56 15.43 -2.31 14.92
N ARG A 57 16.14 -3.39 14.62
CA ARG A 57 17.38 -3.80 15.29
C ARG A 57 18.51 -3.87 14.26
N GLU A 58 19.76 -3.84 14.73
CA GLU A 58 20.96 -3.96 13.88
C GLU A 58 20.92 -5.21 12.97
N ARG A 59 20.36 -6.31 13.48
CA ARG A 59 20.15 -7.55 12.72
C ARG A 59 18.72 -8.04 12.89
N MET A 60 18.05 -8.24 11.76
CA MET A 60 16.69 -8.78 11.69
C MET A 60 16.74 -10.16 11.03
N GLY A 61 16.06 -11.14 11.62
CA GLY A 61 15.94 -12.47 11.06
C GLY A 61 14.87 -12.55 9.97
N TYR A 62 14.79 -13.71 9.31
CA TYR A 62 13.72 -13.98 8.36
C TYR A 62 12.39 -14.13 9.11
N PRO A 63 11.34 -13.36 8.75
CA PRO A 63 10.04 -13.48 9.41
C PRO A 63 9.38 -14.82 9.05
N LEU A 64 8.61 -15.36 9.99
CA LEU A 64 7.78 -16.53 9.68
C LEU A 64 6.70 -16.13 8.67
N ALA A 65 6.41 -17.03 7.73
CA ALA A 65 5.38 -16.81 6.71
C ALA A 65 3.99 -16.55 7.33
N GLN A 66 3.73 -17.09 8.52
CA GLN A 66 2.48 -16.92 9.25
C GLN A 66 2.37 -15.57 9.98
N GLY A 67 3.42 -14.75 9.98
CA GLY A 67 3.52 -13.51 10.75
C GLY A 67 3.94 -13.74 12.22
N LEU A 68 4.13 -12.63 12.94
CA LEU A 68 4.44 -12.63 14.37
C LEU A 68 3.19 -13.03 15.19
N PRO A 69 3.31 -13.88 16.24
CA PRO A 69 2.19 -14.22 17.12
C PRO A 69 1.49 -12.99 17.69
N GLU A 70 2.25 -12.00 18.13
CA GLU A 70 1.76 -10.78 18.77
C GLU A 70 0.94 -9.91 17.78
N LEU A 71 1.35 -9.89 16.51
CA LEU A 71 0.59 -9.20 15.46
C LEU A 71 -0.76 -9.88 15.22
N ARG A 72 -0.79 -11.22 15.23
CA ARG A 72 -2.02 -11.98 15.03
C ARG A 72 -3.00 -11.78 16.18
N GLU A 73 -2.50 -11.78 17.41
CA GLU A 73 -3.29 -11.48 18.61
C GLU A 73 -3.85 -10.05 18.54
N ALA A 74 -3.03 -9.06 18.17
CA ALA A 74 -3.48 -7.67 18.03
C ALA A 74 -4.59 -7.51 16.96
N ILE A 75 -4.50 -8.24 15.84
CA ILE A 75 -5.55 -8.26 14.80
C ILE A 75 -6.84 -8.87 15.35
N ALA A 76 -6.76 -10.01 16.05
CA ALA A 76 -7.92 -10.65 16.64
C ALA A 76 -8.59 -9.72 17.66
N ASP A 77 -7.80 -9.15 18.57
CA ASP A 77 -8.25 -8.20 19.58
C ASP A 77 -8.91 -6.96 18.98
N TRP A 78 -8.32 -6.37 17.94
CA TRP A 78 -8.91 -5.24 17.24
C TRP A 78 -10.25 -5.62 16.59
N THR A 79 -10.31 -6.79 15.96
CA THR A 79 -11.53 -7.30 15.31
C THR A 79 -12.64 -7.47 16.34
N ARG A 80 -12.36 -8.08 17.50
CA ARG A 80 -13.31 -8.21 18.61
C ARG A 80 -13.82 -6.85 19.09
N ARG A 81 -12.92 -5.90 19.38
CA ARG A 81 -13.32 -4.55 19.83
C ARG A 81 -14.14 -3.78 18.78
N ARG A 82 -13.80 -3.94 17.51
CA ARG A 82 -14.40 -3.15 16.42
C ARG A 82 -15.74 -3.69 15.96
N PHE A 83 -15.92 -5.01 16.00
CA PHE A 83 -17.06 -5.70 15.40
C PHE A 83 -17.86 -6.56 16.39
N ASP A 84 -17.45 -6.65 17.65
CA ASP A 84 -18.12 -7.42 18.72
C ASP A 84 -18.30 -8.91 18.38
N VAL A 85 -17.20 -9.52 17.90
CA VAL A 85 -17.10 -10.95 17.53
C VAL A 85 -16.26 -11.75 18.51
#